data_AF-A0A8J5QRJ5-F1
#
_entry.id   AF-A0A8J5QRJ5-F1
#
_cell.length_a   1.000
_cell.length_b   1.000
_cell.length_c   1.000
_cell.angle_alpha   90.00
_cell.angle_beta   90.00
_cell.angle_gamma   90.00
#
_symmetry.space_group_name_H-M   'P 1'
#
loop_
_entity.id
_entity.type
_entity.pdbx_description
1 polymer ?
#
loop_
_entity_poly.entity_id
_entity_poly.type
_entity_poly.pdbx_seq_one_letter_code
_entity_poly.pdbx_strand_id
1 'polypeptide(L)'
;MAKLWLKLMERRKHKKGQEEEQTKRRTRRTQKFNRAIVGASLSDILAKRNMKPEIRKAQREQAVKAAKEQKKAAKAAKKATAPPKPKPTKKDKAAKVTQKSAPRVGGKR
;
A
#
# COMPACT_ATOMS: atom_id res chain seq x y z
N MET A 1 -9.43 -15.48 62.28
CA MET A 1 -9.41 -15.32 60.79
C MET A 1 -8.55 -14.14 60.32
N ALA A 2 -8.80 -12.89 60.73
CA ALA A 2 -8.08 -11.70 60.21
C ALA A 2 -6.56 -11.61 60.56
N LYS A 3 -6.17 -12.02 61.77
CA LYS A 3 -4.77 -11.96 62.24
C LYS A 3 -3.81 -12.86 61.45
N LEU A 4 -4.31 -14.01 60.98
CA LEU A 4 -3.51 -14.92 60.14
C LEU A 4 -3.35 -14.37 58.72
N TRP A 5 -4.39 -13.75 58.17
CA TRP A 5 -4.36 -13.12 56.86
C TRP A 5 -3.38 -11.94 56.80
N LEU A 6 -3.37 -11.09 57.83
CA LEU A 6 -2.40 -10.00 57.96
C LEU A 6 -0.97 -10.54 58.05
N LYS A 7 -0.72 -11.55 58.88
CA LYS A 7 0.60 -12.18 59.03
C LYS A 7 1.10 -12.80 57.72
N LEU A 8 0.21 -13.40 56.93
CA LEU A 8 0.56 -14.02 55.65
C LEU A 8 0.83 -12.97 54.56
N MET A 9 0.07 -11.87 54.56
CA MET A 9 0.36 -10.67 53.75
C MET A 9 1.72 -10.07 54.09
N GLU A 10 2.02 -9.91 55.38
CA GLU A 10 3.31 -9.41 55.86
C GLU A 10 4.46 -10.33 55.44
N ARG A 11 4.28 -11.65 55.49
CA ARG A 11 5.28 -12.60 54.98
C ARG A 11 5.47 -12.54 53.46
N ARG A 12 4.40 -12.35 52.68
CA ARG A 12 4.47 -12.19 51.20
C ARG A 12 5.10 -10.85 50.80
N LYS A 13 4.75 -9.74 51.47
CA LYS A 13 5.35 -8.41 51.25
C LYS A 13 6.85 -8.39 51.56
N HIS A 14 7.24 -9.02 52.67
CA HIS A 14 8.63 -9.09 53.11
C HIS A 14 9.41 -10.29 52.56
N LYS A 15 8.84 -11.02 51.58
CA LYS A 15 9.48 -12.14 50.86
C LYS A 15 10.05 -13.23 51.79
N LYS A 16 9.47 -13.40 52.98
CA LYS A 16 9.95 -14.35 54.00
C LYS A 16 9.56 -15.79 53.62
N GLY A 17 10.55 -16.63 53.34
CA GLY A 17 10.38 -18.05 52.97
C GLY A 17 10.02 -18.28 51.50
N GLN A 18 10.29 -17.31 50.63
CA GLN A 18 10.31 -17.55 49.19
C GLN A 18 11.76 -17.89 48.80
N GLU A 19 12.05 -19.17 48.61
CA GLU A 19 13.19 -19.56 47.77
C GLU A 19 12.78 -19.26 46.32
N GLU A 20 13.62 -18.52 45.61
CA GLU A 20 13.27 -17.90 44.33
C GLU A 20 12.95 -18.93 43.25
N GLU A 21 11.66 -19.20 43.04
CA GLU A 21 11.16 -19.58 41.73
C GLU A 21 9.96 -18.72 41.34
N GLN A 22 10.08 -17.40 41.57
CA GLN A 22 9.26 -16.44 40.84
C GLN A 22 9.71 -16.49 39.39
N THR A 23 9.05 -17.33 38.59
CA THR A 23 9.19 -17.33 37.13
C THR A 23 8.79 -15.95 36.64
N LYS A 24 9.80 -15.08 36.46
CA LYS A 24 9.65 -13.75 35.88
C LYS A 24 8.81 -13.89 34.61
N ARG A 25 7.70 -13.15 34.52
CA ARG A 25 6.87 -13.16 33.30
C ARG A 25 7.76 -12.82 32.11
N ARG A 26 8.10 -13.84 31.34
CA ARG A 26 9.01 -13.73 30.21
C ARG A 26 8.18 -13.40 28.98
N THR A 27 7.77 -12.15 28.84
CA THR A 27 7.15 -11.66 27.60
C THR A 27 8.20 -11.64 26.49
N ARG A 28 8.39 -12.77 25.82
CA ARG A 28 9.28 -12.85 24.66
C ARG A 28 8.59 -12.20 23.46
N ARG A 29 9.05 -11.03 23.04
CA ARG A 29 8.69 -10.45 21.75
C ARG A 29 9.76 -10.82 20.73
N THR A 30 9.51 -11.88 19.97
CA THR A 30 10.36 -12.27 18.84
C THR A 30 9.73 -11.81 17.55
N GLN A 31 10.30 -10.78 16.91
CA GLN A 31 10.08 -10.54 15.49
C GLN A 31 11.23 -11.16 14.71
N LYS A 32 10.90 -12.07 13.80
CA LYS A 32 11.86 -12.67 12.87
C LYS A 32 11.50 -12.22 11.46
N PHE A 33 12.26 -11.26 10.94
CA PHE A 33 12.19 -10.86 9.54
C PHE A 33 13.60 -10.72 9.04
N ASN A 34 14.07 -11.75 8.32
CA ASN A 34 15.28 -11.81 7.49
C ASN A 34 15.39 -13.27 7.02
N ARG A 35 14.69 -13.59 5.94
CA ARG A 35 14.78 -14.89 5.26
C ARG A 35 15.07 -14.63 3.79
N ALA A 36 15.97 -15.40 3.20
CA ALA A 36 16.15 -15.40 1.76
C ALA A 36 14.89 -15.96 1.10
N ILE A 37 14.57 -15.44 -0.09
CA ILE A 37 13.43 -15.89 -0.88
C ILE A 37 13.99 -16.63 -2.08
N VAL A 38 13.33 -17.71 -2.53
CA VAL A 38 13.75 -18.41 -3.74
C VAL A 38 13.73 -17.42 -4.91
N GLY A 39 14.86 -17.26 -5.60
CA GLY A 39 15.03 -16.32 -6.71
C GLY A 39 15.70 -14.99 -6.36
N ALA A 40 15.95 -14.67 -5.08
CA ALA A 40 16.77 -13.52 -4.68
C ALA A 40 17.49 -13.78 -3.36
N SER A 41 18.81 -13.59 -3.34
CA SER A 41 19.58 -13.76 -2.11
C SER A 41 19.26 -12.64 -1.10
N LEU A 42 19.55 -12.89 0.19
CA LEU A 42 19.38 -11.87 1.24
C LEU A 42 20.17 -10.59 0.94
N SER A 43 21.34 -10.72 0.29
CA SER A 43 22.19 -9.60 -0.09
C SER A 43 21.53 -8.70 -1.15
N ASP A 44 20.94 -9.31 -2.18
CA ASP A 44 20.30 -8.58 -3.27
C ASP A 44 19.07 -7.78 -2.80
N ILE A 45 18.33 -8.35 -1.85
CA ILE A 45 17.16 -7.69 -1.24
C ILE A 45 17.60 -6.46 -0.45
N LEU A 46 18.68 -6.56 0.34
CA LEU A 46 19.20 -5.45 1.12
C LEU A 46 19.76 -4.33 0.23
N ALA A 47 20.49 -4.69 -0.83
CA ALA A 47 21.02 -3.73 -1.79
C ALA A 47 19.90 -2.92 -2.47
N LYS A 48 18.84 -3.58 -2.92
CA LYS A 48 17.67 -2.91 -3.53
C LYS A 48 16.90 -2.05 -2.52
N ARG A 49 16.77 -2.52 -1.27
CA ARG A 49 16.04 -1.80 -0.21
C ARG A 49 16.77 -0.53 0.21
N ASN A 50 18.09 -0.59 0.29
CA ASN A 50 18.92 0.52 0.79
C ASN A 50 19.29 1.55 -0.29
N MET A 51 18.68 1.47 -1.48
CA MET A 51 18.85 2.51 -2.50
C MET A 51 18.32 3.87 -2.00
N LYS A 52 19.12 4.91 -2.21
CA LYS A 52 18.78 6.29 -1.86
C LYS A 52 17.44 6.69 -2.50
N PRO A 53 16.61 7.49 -1.80
CA PRO A 53 15.30 7.89 -2.32
C PRO A 53 15.40 8.69 -3.62
N GLU A 54 16.50 9.40 -3.85
CA GLU A 54 16.77 10.13 -5.11
C GLU A 54 16.87 9.19 -6.30
N ILE A 55 17.65 8.11 -6.18
CA ILE A 55 17.78 7.08 -7.22
C ILE A 55 16.43 6.39 -7.49
N ARG A 56 15.68 6.11 -6.43
CA ARG A 56 14.31 5.55 -6.54
C ARG A 56 13.36 6.50 -7.26
N LYS A 57 13.43 7.80 -7.00
CA LYS A 57 12.61 8.81 -7.69
C LYS A 57 13.00 8.93 -9.16
N ALA A 58 14.29 8.97 -9.48
CA ALA A 58 14.77 9.02 -10.86
C ALA A 58 14.31 7.81 -11.68
N GLN A 59 14.43 6.59 -11.15
CA GLN A 59 13.94 5.38 -11.81
C GLN A 59 12.42 5.40 -12.01
N ARG A 60 11.65 5.88 -11.02
CA ARG A 60 10.19 6.04 -11.17
C ARG A 60 9.85 7.04 -12.26
N GLU A 61 10.52 8.17 -12.31
CA GLU A 61 10.28 9.20 -13.33
C GLU A 61 10.65 8.70 -14.74
N GLN A 62 11.75 7.99 -14.89
CA GLN A 62 12.14 7.34 -16.15
C GLN A 62 11.09 6.31 -16.60
N ALA A 63 10.64 5.44 -15.69
CA ALA A 63 9.59 4.47 -16.00
C ALA A 63 8.25 5.14 -16.38
N VAL A 64 7.88 6.23 -15.70
CA VAL A 64 6.68 7.00 -16.03
C VAL A 64 6.80 7.68 -17.39
N LYS A 65 7.97 8.22 -17.75
CA LYS A 65 8.23 8.79 -19.08
C LYS A 65 8.10 7.74 -20.17
N ALA A 66 8.79 6.61 -20.02
CA ALA A 66 8.72 5.49 -20.97
C ALA A 66 7.28 4.96 -21.13
N ALA A 67 6.54 4.80 -20.03
CA ALA A 67 5.14 4.36 -20.09
C ALA A 67 4.21 5.38 -20.78
N LYS A 68 4.47 6.69 -20.60
CA LYS A 68 3.72 7.74 -21.30
C LYS A 68 4.03 7.75 -22.79
N GLU A 69 5.28 7.55 -23.18
CA GLU A 69 5.70 7.45 -24.58
C GLU A 69 5.11 6.22 -25.26
N GLN A 70 5.17 5.05 -24.63
CA GLN A 70 4.51 3.84 -25.12
C GLN A 70 2.99 4.04 -25.27
N LYS A 71 2.33 4.71 -24.31
CA LYS A 71 0.89 5.03 -24.44
C LYS A 71 0.62 6.01 -25.58
N LYS A 72 1.49 6.99 -25.83
CA LYS A 72 1.35 7.91 -26.97
C LYS A 72 1.55 7.16 -28.29
N ALA A 73 2.58 6.32 -28.39
CA ALA A 73 2.84 5.48 -29.56
C ALA A 73 1.67 4.52 -29.83
N ALA A 74 1.15 3.85 -28.79
CA ALA A 74 -0.03 2.97 -28.93
C ALA A 74 -1.29 3.74 -29.35
N LYS A 75 -1.49 4.98 -28.87
CA LYS A 75 -2.60 5.84 -29.32
C LYS A 75 -2.42 6.33 -30.75
N ALA A 76 -1.21 6.66 -31.16
CA ALA A 76 -0.89 7.06 -32.53
C ALA A 76 -1.10 5.87 -33.49
N ALA A 77 -0.63 4.68 -33.13
CA ALA A 77 -0.87 3.44 -33.87
C ALA A 77 -2.38 3.17 -34.01
N LYS A 78 -3.15 3.26 -32.92
CA LYS A 78 -4.62 3.09 -32.96
C LYS A 78 -5.35 4.14 -33.79
N LYS A 79 -4.83 5.36 -33.91
CA LYS A 79 -5.39 6.41 -34.78
C LYS A 79 -5.00 6.19 -36.25
N ALA A 80 -3.80 5.66 -36.52
CA ALA A 80 -3.34 5.33 -37.85
C ALA A 80 -4.03 4.08 -38.43
N THR A 81 -4.43 3.13 -37.57
CA THR A 81 -5.18 1.93 -37.97
C THR A 81 -6.70 2.09 -37.87
N ALA A 82 -7.20 3.26 -37.47
CA ALA A 82 -8.64 3.52 -37.49
C ALA A 82 -9.06 3.79 -38.95
N PRO A 83 -9.92 2.96 -39.57
CA PRO A 83 -10.41 3.25 -40.91
C PRO A 83 -11.14 4.60 -40.91
N PRO A 84 -11.02 5.40 -42.00
CA PRO A 84 -11.71 6.67 -42.09
C PRO A 84 -13.21 6.42 -41.92
N LYS A 85 -13.80 6.92 -40.83
CA LYS A 85 -15.26 6.96 -40.71
C LYS A 85 -15.78 7.74 -41.93
N PRO A 86 -16.70 7.18 -42.72
CA PRO A 86 -17.23 7.88 -43.89
C PRO A 86 -17.81 9.22 -43.42
N LYS A 87 -17.41 10.30 -44.10
CA LYS A 87 -17.97 11.65 -43.87
C LYS A 87 -19.49 11.53 -43.96
N PRO A 88 -20.27 11.91 -42.91
CA PRO A 88 -21.70 11.99 -43.06
C PRO A 88 -21.98 13.08 -44.11
N THR A 89 -22.48 12.64 -45.27
CA THR A 89 -23.04 13.51 -46.30
C THR A 89 -24.07 14.42 -45.65
N LYS A 90 -23.86 15.73 -45.78
CA LYS A 90 -24.84 16.74 -45.40
C LYS A 90 -26.15 16.45 -46.13
N LYS A 91 -27.15 15.97 -45.40
CA LYS A 91 -28.54 16.06 -45.81
C LYS A 91 -29.18 17.15 -44.97
N ASP A 92 -29.67 18.15 -45.69
CA ASP A 92 -30.35 19.32 -45.19
C ASP A 92 -31.63 18.99 -44.42
N LYS A 93 -31.93 19.89 -43.48
CA LYS A 93 -33.25 20.25 -42.92
C LYS A 93 -34.00 19.20 -42.09
N ALA A 94 -34.13 19.46 -40.80
CA ALA A 94 -35.41 19.86 -40.18
C ALA A 94 -35.24 20.10 -38.66
N ALA A 95 -35.87 21.17 -38.18
CA ALA A 95 -35.86 21.59 -36.79
C ALA A 95 -36.73 20.69 -35.89
N LYS A 96 -36.22 20.36 -34.70
CA LYS A 96 -37.00 20.02 -33.48
C LYS A 96 -36.03 20.15 -32.28
N VAL A 97 -35.95 21.31 -31.64
CA VAL A 97 -36.66 21.66 -30.39
C VAL A 97 -36.29 20.73 -29.22
N THR A 98 -35.51 21.30 -28.29
CA THR A 98 -35.35 21.03 -26.84
C THR A 98 -34.98 19.59 -26.43
N GLN A 99 -34.00 19.37 -25.55
CA GLN A 99 -34.14 19.53 -24.10
C GLN A 99 -32.76 19.72 -23.45
N LYS A 100 -32.70 20.64 -22.50
CA LYS A 100 -31.58 20.85 -21.57
C LYS A 100 -31.55 19.66 -20.59
N SER A 101 -30.39 19.06 -20.36
CA SER A 101 -30.18 18.19 -19.19
C SER A 101 -28.96 18.66 -18.39
N ALA A 102 -29.19 18.81 -17.09
CA ALA A 102 -28.45 19.52 -16.06
C ALA A 102 -26.95 19.19 -15.88
N PRO A 103 -26.15 20.09 -15.24
CA PRO A 103 -24.79 19.78 -14.83
C PRO A 103 -24.82 18.74 -13.70
N ARG A 104 -24.27 17.55 -13.96
CA ARG A 104 -24.18 16.48 -12.96
C ARG A 104 -23.05 16.80 -11.97
N VAL A 105 -23.39 17.60 -10.97
CA VAL A 105 -22.64 17.72 -9.71
C VAL A 105 -22.87 16.45 -8.89
N GLY A 106 -21.80 15.90 -8.32
CA GLY A 106 -21.91 15.06 -7.12
C GLY A 106 -21.24 13.71 -7.21
N GLY A 107 -20.26 13.52 -6.32
CA GLY A 107 -20.12 12.27 -5.60
C GLY A 107 -18.90 11.42 -5.95
N LYS A 108 -17.75 11.77 -5.38
CA LYS A 108 -16.88 10.74 -4.81
C LYS A 108 -16.19 11.27 -3.56
N ARG A 109 -16.83 10.95 -2.43
CA ARG A 109 -16.11 10.53 -1.23
C ARG A 109 -15.18 9.39 -1.57
#